data_AF-A0A6A4GSW7-F1
#
_entry.id   AF-A0A6A4GSW7-F1
#
_cell.length_a   1.000
_cell.length_b   1.000
_cell.length_c   1.000
_cell.angle_alpha   90.00
_cell.angle_beta   90.00
_cell.angle_gamma   90.00
#
_symmetry.space_group_name_H-M   'P 1'
#
loop_
_entity.id
_entity.type
_entity.pdbx_description
1 polymer ?
#
loop_
_entity_poly.entity_id
_entity_poly.type
_entity_poly.pdbx_seq_one_letter_code
_entity_poly.pdbx_strand_id
1 'polypeptide(L)'
;MYVAIIHQVHCIQRWRTELANEGSPDWGHTQHCLNYLREWILCQSDQTLEPGDFVLRNFSTAREGATHKCRNWSRVYEYMTEGWLKWNRYIIAHDVPMELGGNGTGITHS
;
A
#
# COMPACT_ATOMS: atom_id res chain seq x y z
N MET A 1 -0.95 -3.25 12.79
CA MET A 1 -0.51 -2.03 12.07
C MET A 1 -1.35 -1.89 10.80
N TYR A 2 -2.52 -1.24 10.88
CA TYR A 2 -3.47 -1.13 9.75
C TYR A 2 -3.17 0.03 8.81
N VAL A 3 -2.61 1.12 9.34
CA VAL A 3 -2.19 2.31 8.57
C VAL A 3 -1.13 1.94 7.53
N ALA A 4 -0.08 1.19 7.93
CA ALA A 4 0.99 0.82 7.02
C ALA A 4 0.49 -0.02 5.83
N ILE A 5 -0.43 -0.96 6.07
CA ILE A 5 -1.00 -1.81 5.02
C ILE A 5 -1.83 -0.99 4.04
N ILE A 6 -2.67 -0.07 4.53
CA ILE A 6 -3.44 0.83 3.65
C ILE A 6 -2.50 1.73 2.85
N HIS A 7 -1.41 2.21 3.44
CA HIS A 7 -0.43 3.02 2.72
C HIS A 7 0.30 2.21 1.63
N GLN A 8 0.69 0.97 1.90
CA GLN A 8 1.29 0.07 0.90
C GLN A 8 0.37 -0.16 -0.29
N VAL A 9 -0.92 -0.45 -0.01
CA VAL A 9 -1.92 -0.65 -1.06
C VAL A 9 -2.12 0.62 -1.88
N HIS A 10 -2.16 1.79 -1.24
CA HIS A 10 -2.17 3.09 -1.92
C HIS A 10 -0.97 3.27 -2.85
N CYS A 11 0.25 2.99 -2.38
CA CYS A 11 1.47 3.08 -3.20
C CYS A 11 1.41 2.16 -4.43
N ILE A 12 0.94 0.92 -4.26
CA ILE A 12 0.79 -0.04 -5.38
C ILE A 12 -0.25 0.45 -6.39
N GLN A 13 -1.38 1.00 -5.92
CA GLN A 13 -2.40 1.56 -6.79
C GLN A 13 -1.89 2.77 -7.57
N ARG A 14 -1.17 3.69 -6.90
CA ARG A 14 -0.52 4.84 -7.56
C ARG A 14 0.48 4.37 -8.60
N TRP A 15 1.38 3.45 -8.26
CA TRP A 15 2.37 2.94 -9.21
C TRP A 15 1.72 2.26 -10.43
N ARG A 16 0.66 1.47 -10.23
CA ARG A 16 -0.12 0.89 -11.33
C ARG A 16 -0.68 1.97 -12.25
N THR A 17 -1.24 3.05 -11.68
CA THR A 17 -1.79 4.17 -12.45
C THR A 17 -0.69 4.90 -13.23
N GLU A 18 0.46 5.17 -12.63
CA GLU A 18 1.61 5.79 -13.30
C GLU A 18 2.14 4.93 -14.46
N LEU A 19 2.17 3.59 -14.30
CA LEU A 19 2.60 2.68 -15.36
C LEU A 19 1.61 2.57 -16.52
N ALA A 20 0.31 2.75 -16.25
CA ALA A 20 -0.75 2.56 -17.23
C ALA A 20 -1.08 3.83 -18.03
N ASN A 21 -0.68 5.00 -17.53
CA ASN A 21 -1.01 6.28 -18.15
C ASN A 21 0.17 6.83 -18.96
N GLU A 22 -0.13 7.38 -20.13
CA GLU A 22 0.81 8.19 -20.90
C GLU A 22 0.69 9.65 -20.43
N GLY A 23 1.71 10.19 -19.76
CA GLY A 23 1.69 11.55 -19.20
C GLY A 23 3.00 11.90 -18.48
N SER A 24 3.07 13.12 -17.93
CA SER A 24 4.18 13.51 -17.05
C SER A 24 3.95 12.89 -15.66
N PRO A 25 4.79 11.94 -15.21
CA PRO A 25 4.60 11.31 -13.92
C PRO A 25 4.79 12.32 -12.79
N ASP A 26 4.04 12.16 -11.70
CA ASP A 26 4.39 12.79 -10.41
C ASP A 26 5.62 12.07 -9.85
N TRP A 27 6.80 12.50 -10.30
CA TRP A 27 8.06 11.86 -9.94
C TRP A 27 8.38 11.94 -8.45
N GLY A 28 7.97 13.02 -7.77
CA GLY A 28 8.17 13.16 -6.33
C GLY A 28 7.42 12.10 -5.55
N HIS A 29 6.14 11.93 -5.88
CA HIS A 29 5.30 10.91 -5.24
C HIS A 29 5.71 9.49 -5.66
N THR A 30 6.10 9.29 -6.92
CA THR A 30 6.60 8.01 -7.43
C THR A 30 7.86 7.55 -6.71
N GLN A 31 8.85 8.44 -6.57
CA GLN A 31 10.08 8.15 -5.83
C GLN A 31 9.79 7.80 -4.36
N HIS A 32 8.93 8.57 -3.71
CA HIS A 32 8.48 8.31 -2.34
C HIS A 32 7.86 6.91 -2.20
N CYS A 33 6.90 6.58 -3.07
CA CYS A 33 6.23 5.27 -3.07
C CYS A 33 7.21 4.11 -3.29
N LEU A 34 8.12 4.25 -4.27
CA LEU A 34 9.12 3.22 -4.56
C LEU A 34 10.08 3.01 -3.40
N ASN A 35 10.52 4.08 -2.73
CA ASN A 35 11.37 3.97 -1.56
C ASN A 35 10.64 3.30 -0.39
N TYR A 36 9.41 3.72 -0.11
CA TYR A 36 8.60 3.12 0.96
C TYR A 36 8.32 1.63 0.73
N LEU A 37 7.96 1.24 -0.50
CA LEU A 37 7.75 -0.17 -0.85
C LEU A 37 9.05 -0.98 -0.73
N ARG A 38 10.19 -0.44 -1.18
CA ARG A 38 11.51 -1.06 -1.01
C ARG A 38 11.82 -1.31 0.46
N GLU A 39 11.70 -0.29 1.31
CA GLU A 39 11.97 -0.41 2.75
C GLU A 39 11.08 -1.47 3.40
N TRP A 40 9.80 -1.50 3.04
CA TRP A 40 8.89 -2.49 3.58
C TRP A 40 9.25 -3.92 3.15
N ILE A 41 9.56 -4.14 1.87
CA ILE A 41 9.97 -5.46 1.35
C ILE A 41 11.26 -5.94 2.03
N LEU A 42 12.22 -5.04 2.25
CA LEU A 42 13.47 -5.38 2.92
C LEU A 42 13.27 -5.71 4.40
N CYS A 43 12.34 -5.03 5.10
CA CYS A 43 12.09 -5.25 6.52
C CYS A 43 11.15 -6.44 6.80
N GLN A 44 10.22 -6.72 5.91
CA GLN A 44 9.22 -7.78 6.05
C GLN A 44 9.24 -8.72 4.85
N SER A 45 10.44 -9.17 4.47
CA SER A 45 10.59 -10.20 3.45
C SER A 45 9.79 -11.43 3.85
N ASP A 46 9.20 -12.12 2.87
CA ASP A 46 8.56 -13.40 3.15
C ASP A 46 9.61 -14.38 3.71
N GLN A 47 9.45 -14.75 4.98
CA GLN A 47 10.32 -15.69 5.67
C GLN A 47 9.79 -17.13 5.56
N THR A 48 8.76 -17.36 4.75
CA THR A 48 8.24 -18.70 4.52
C THR A 48 9.32 -19.54 3.84
N LEU A 49 9.70 -20.64 4.48
CA LEU A 49 10.66 -21.58 3.92
C LEU A 49 10.09 -22.21 2.66
N GLU A 50 10.87 -22.19 1.59
CA GLU A 50 10.56 -22.94 0.39
C GLU A 50 10.51 -24.44 0.69
N PRO A 51 9.45 -25.16 0.32
CA PRO A 51 9.35 -26.58 0.57
C PRO A 51 10.35 -27.38 -0.28
N GLY A 52 10.91 -28.44 0.31
CA GLY A 52 11.83 -29.38 -0.34
C GLY A 52 13.32 -28.99 -0.24
N ASP A 53 14.19 -29.90 -0.69
CA ASP A 53 15.62 -29.61 -0.86
C ASP A 53 15.80 -28.81 -2.15
N PHE A 54 16.12 -27.52 -2.02
CA PHE A 54 16.29 -26.60 -3.16
C PHE A 54 17.39 -27.05 -4.13
N VAL A 55 18.35 -27.87 -3.68
CA VAL A 55 19.43 -28.41 -4.52
C VAL A 55 18.94 -29.54 -5.42
N LEU A 56 17.95 -30.30 -4.96
CA LEU A 56 17.37 -31.45 -5.69
C LEU A 56 16.04 -31.11 -6.37
N ARG A 57 15.54 -29.88 -6.16
CA ARG A 57 14.22 -29.45 -6.63
C ARG A 57 14.23 -29.23 -8.15
N ASN A 58 13.39 -30.01 -8.85
CA ASN A 58 13.16 -29.80 -10.28
C ASN A 58 12.10 -28.70 -10.49
N PHE A 59 12.55 -27.48 -10.80
CA PHE A 59 11.66 -26.35 -11.07
C PHE A 59 10.81 -26.50 -12.34
N SER A 60 11.05 -27.53 -13.16
CA SER A 60 10.19 -27.85 -14.30
C SER A 60 8.87 -28.47 -13.87
N THR A 61 8.84 -29.20 -12.74
CA THR A 61 7.68 -29.97 -12.25
C THR A 61 7.17 -29.52 -10.87
N ALA A 62 8.01 -28.93 -10.01
CA ALA A 62 7.66 -28.50 -8.65
C ALA A 62 7.70 -26.98 -8.48
N ARG A 63 6.82 -26.27 -9.21
CA ARG A 63 6.74 -24.80 -9.27
C ARG A 63 6.00 -24.14 -8.11
N GLU A 64 5.38 -24.93 -7.23
CA GLU A 64 4.52 -24.39 -6.18
C GLU A 64 5.34 -23.91 -4.98
N GLY A 65 5.20 -22.62 -4.64
CA GLY A 65 5.75 -22.02 -3.42
C GLY A 65 4.83 -22.24 -2.21
N ALA A 66 4.95 -21.38 -1.20
CA ALA A 66 4.09 -21.41 -0.02
C ALA A 66 2.59 -21.31 -0.37
N THR A 67 1.75 -22.04 0.37
CA THR A 67 0.29 -21.87 0.28
C THR A 67 -0.13 -20.62 1.06
N HIS A 68 -0.53 -19.57 0.33
CA HIS A 68 -1.10 -18.37 0.94
C HIS A 68 -2.62 -18.51 1.11
N LYS A 69 -3.15 -18.09 2.27
CA LYS A 69 -4.60 -18.03 2.53
C LYS A 69 -5.07 -16.58 2.52
N CYS A 70 -6.05 -16.29 1.66
CA CYS A 70 -6.73 -14.99 1.66
C CYS A 70 -7.44 -14.79 3.00
N ARG A 71 -7.22 -13.63 3.62
CA ARG A 71 -7.95 -13.21 4.83
C ARG A 71 -9.05 -12.23 4.43
N ASN A 72 -10.14 -12.20 5.18
CA ASN A 72 -11.15 -11.16 5.02
C ASN A 72 -10.58 -9.84 5.57
N TRP A 73 -10.33 -8.89 4.68
CA TRP A 73 -9.79 -7.56 5.01
C TRP A 73 -10.88 -6.50 5.24
N SER A 74 -12.17 -6.82 5.08
CA SER A 74 -13.25 -5.83 5.17
C SER A 74 -13.23 -5.06 6.49
N ARG A 75 -12.96 -5.76 7.61
CA ARG A 75 -12.84 -5.12 8.93
C ARG A 75 -11.70 -4.10 9.02
N VAL A 76 -10.60 -4.33 8.31
CA VAL A 76 -9.47 -3.40 8.27
C VAL A 76 -9.84 -2.15 7.49
N TYR A 77 -10.50 -2.32 6.35
CA TYR A 77 -11.00 -1.21 5.55
C TYR A 77 -12.05 -0.39 6.29
N GLU A 78 -13.02 -1.04 6.95
CA GLU A 78 -14.03 -0.39 7.79
C GLU A 78 -13.38 0.48 8.87
N TYR A 79 -12.48 -0.10 9.67
CA TYR A 79 -11.80 0.61 10.75
C TYR A 79 -11.01 1.84 10.25
N MET A 80 -10.25 1.67 9.17
CA MET A 80 -9.46 2.75 8.59
C MET A 80 -10.33 3.85 7.97
N THR A 81 -11.43 3.46 7.32
CA THR A 81 -12.41 4.39 6.74
C THR A 81 -13.08 5.22 7.84
N GLU A 82 -13.53 4.58 8.92
CA GLU A 82 -14.13 5.29 10.06
C GLU A 82 -13.15 6.29 10.70
N GLY A 83 -11.89 5.90 10.86
CA GLY A 83 -10.83 6.78 11.35
C GLY A 83 -10.62 7.99 10.43
N TRP A 84 -10.52 7.75 9.12
CA TRP A 84 -10.39 8.81 8.12
C TRP A 84 -11.57 9.77 8.13
N LEU A 85 -12.81 9.26 8.21
CA LEU A 85 -14.02 10.10 8.27
C LEU A 85 -14.07 10.93 9.56
N LYS A 86 -13.67 10.37 10.70
CA LYS A 86 -13.56 11.12 11.96
C LYS A 86 -12.54 12.26 11.84
N TRP A 87 -11.37 11.98 11.26
CA TRP A 87 -10.32 12.99 11.02
C TRP A 87 -10.79 14.11 10.09
N ASN A 88 -11.42 13.77 8.96
CA ASN A 88 -11.94 14.77 8.03
C ASN A 88 -12.99 15.68 8.68
N ARG A 89 -13.92 15.11 9.45
CA ARG A 89 -14.90 15.90 10.21
C ARG A 89 -14.23 16.83 11.22
N TYR A 90 -13.17 16.37 11.89
CA TYR A 90 -12.42 17.19 12.82
C TYR A 90 -11.75 18.37 12.12
N ILE A 91 -11.06 18.14 11.00
CA ILE A 91 -10.41 19.20 10.20
C ILE A 91 -11.43 20.27 9.81
N ILE A 92 -12.57 19.86 9.24
CA ILE A 92 -13.61 20.77 8.78
C ILE A 92 -14.20 21.56 9.95
N ALA A 93 -14.48 20.90 11.07
CA ALA A 93 -15.10 21.54 12.22
C ALA A 93 -14.19 22.56 12.93
N HIS A 94 -12.87 22.47 12.77
CA HIS A 94 -11.88 23.30 13.47
C HIS A 94 -11.05 24.17 12.53
N ASP A 95 -11.41 24.26 11.25
CA ASP A 95 -10.71 25.03 10.22
C ASP A 95 -9.19 24.76 10.21
N VAL A 96 -8.82 23.47 10.31
CA VAL A 96 -7.41 23.07 10.36
C VAL A 96 -6.75 23.33 8.99
N PRO A 97 -5.62 24.08 8.94
CA PRO A 97 -4.95 24.39 7.68
C PRO A 97 -4.58 23.14 6.87
N MET A 98 -4.86 23.17 5.56
CA MET A 98 -4.58 22.08 4.61
C MET A 98 -3.12 21.61 4.60
N GLU A 99 -2.17 22.49 4.95
CA GLU A 99 -0.74 22.19 5.06
C GLU A 99 -0.41 21.23 6.21
N LEU A 100 -1.25 21.19 7.25
CA LEU A 100 -1.11 20.32 8.42
C LEU A 100 -2.09 19.13 8.38
N GLY A 101 -3.14 19.21 7.54
CA GLY A 101 -4.23 18.26 7.44
C GLY A 101 -3.98 17.04 6.55
N GLY A 102 -2.84 17.02 5.84
CA GLY A 102 -2.37 15.87 5.08
C GLY A 102 -3.36 15.38 4.04
N ASN A 103 -3.41 16.03 2.87
CA ASN A 103 -3.77 15.29 1.67
C ASN A 103 -3.12 15.86 0.41
N GLY A 104 -2.26 15.05 -0.22
CA GLY A 104 -1.75 15.27 -1.58
C GLY A 104 -2.79 14.97 -2.66
N THR A 105 -4.08 15.10 -2.37
CA THR A 105 -5.15 15.08 -3.37
C THR A 105 -6.13 16.18 -3.02
N GLY A 106 -6.18 17.20 -3.86
CA GLY A 106 -7.13 18.29 -3.76
C GLY A 106 -8.56 17.75 -3.77
N ILE A 107 -9.25 17.93 -2.66
CA ILE A 107 -10.70 18.10 -2.68
C ILE A 107 -10.89 19.59 -2.92
N THR A 108 -10.96 19.97 -4.20
CA THR A 108 -11.49 21.26 -4.58
C THR A 108 -12.96 21.26 -4.19
N HIS A 109 -13.33 22.15 -3.27
CA HIS A 109 -14.71 22.58 -3.16
C HIS A 109 -15.12 23.18 -4.52
N SER A 110 -16.00 22.48 -5.24
CA SER A 110 -16.86 23.04 -6.28
C SER A 110 -18.20 23.42 -5.68
#